data_AF-A0A101PZ22-F1
#
_entry.id   AF-A0A101PZ22-F1
#
_cell.length_a   1.000
_cell.length_b   1.000
_cell.length_c   1.000
_cell.angle_alpha   90.00
_cell.angle_beta   90.00
_cell.angle_gamma   90.00
#
_symmetry.space_group_name_H-M   'P 1'
#
loop_
_entity.id
_entity.type
_entity.pdbx_description
1 polymer ?
#
loop_
_entity_poly.entity_id
_entity_poly.type
_entity_poly.pdbx_seq_one_letter_code
_entity_poly.pdbx_strand_id
1 'polypeptide(L)'
;MAEKVELRLKDEKLPGERVLYGVLAFRVGGVRTTMIGGAAGLAGAAGAAAMAAITSRGRAAAPDVPLQLPGRIIIALTDQRLLVFSVGGVVVGKPGKLLHSFALDQVAWVGEPELIPGAAQALRVQIGIAEVGVLAFEHPRLQVTEGRNMIKRLIRELPQA
;
A
#
# COMPACT_ATOMS: atom_id res chain seq x y z
N MET A 1 -6.21 -13.26 3.18
CA MET A 1 -4.88 -12.81 2.68
C MET A 1 -3.90 -12.62 3.82
N ALA A 2 -4.31 -12.07 4.97
CA ALA A 2 -3.48 -12.02 6.20
C ALA A 2 -2.83 -13.37 6.54
N GLU A 3 -3.57 -14.48 6.53
CA GLU A 3 -3.01 -15.84 6.73
C GLU A 3 -1.89 -16.20 5.74
N LYS A 4 -2.00 -15.78 4.47
CA LYS A 4 -0.96 -16.01 3.47
C LYS A 4 0.29 -15.16 3.72
N VAL A 5 0.11 -13.96 4.27
CA VAL A 5 1.21 -13.10 4.70
C VAL A 5 1.87 -13.69 5.94
N GLU A 6 1.09 -14.15 6.91
CA GLU A 6 1.57 -14.83 8.12
C GLU A 6 2.42 -16.06 7.75
N LEU A 7 1.92 -16.91 6.85
CA LEU A 7 2.68 -18.06 6.33
C LEU A 7 3.96 -17.63 5.60
N ARG A 8 3.90 -16.55 4.81
CA ARG A 8 5.09 -16.03 4.11
C ARG A 8 6.12 -15.51 5.10
N LEU A 9 5.71 -14.89 6.18
CA LEU A 9 6.60 -14.28 7.17
C LEU A 9 7.17 -15.29 8.18
N LYS A 10 6.79 -16.57 8.15
CA LYS A 10 7.17 -17.56 9.17
C LYS A 10 8.65 -17.48 9.61
N ASP A 11 9.57 -17.28 8.67
CA ASP A 11 11.01 -17.24 8.94
C ASP A 11 11.59 -15.80 9.07
N GLU A 12 10.79 -14.76 8.77
CA GLU A 12 11.18 -13.33 8.77
C GLU A 12 10.37 -12.52 9.81
N LYS A 13 9.59 -13.21 10.64
CA LYS A 13 8.67 -12.63 11.61
C LYS A 13 9.44 -12.17 12.85
N LEU A 14 9.18 -10.94 13.28
CA LEU A 14 9.76 -10.43 14.51
C LEU A 14 9.12 -11.13 15.72
N PRO A 15 9.83 -11.28 16.86
CA PRO A 15 9.27 -11.85 18.07
C PRO A 15 7.95 -11.16 18.48
N GLY A 16 6.89 -11.95 18.64
CA GLY A 16 5.57 -11.44 19.04
C GLY A 16 4.81 -10.63 17.99
N GLU A 17 5.35 -10.46 16.78
CA GLU A 17 4.68 -9.73 15.70
C GLU A 17 3.34 -10.40 15.34
N ARG A 18 2.32 -9.64 14.94
CA ARG A 18 1.04 -10.16 14.47
C ARG A 18 0.63 -9.49 13.18
N VAL A 19 0.32 -10.29 12.17
CA VAL A 19 -0.23 -9.77 10.91
C VAL A 19 -1.68 -9.37 11.13
N LEU A 20 -1.98 -8.08 10.96
CA LEU A 20 -3.32 -7.51 11.10
C LEU A 20 -4.06 -7.48 9.77
N TYR A 21 -3.36 -7.11 8.69
CA TYR A 21 -3.93 -7.02 7.35
C TYR A 21 -2.95 -7.53 6.30
N GLY A 22 -3.52 -8.03 5.20
CA GLY A 22 -2.82 -8.23 3.94
C GLY A 22 -3.79 -7.91 2.82
N VAL A 23 -3.51 -6.88 2.02
CA VAL A 23 -4.45 -6.34 1.04
C VAL A 23 -3.77 -6.24 -0.31
N LEU A 24 -4.46 -6.74 -1.33
CA LEU A 24 -3.99 -6.60 -2.70
C LEU A 24 -4.00 -5.12 -3.10
N ALA A 25 -2.91 -4.66 -3.71
CA ALA A 25 -2.79 -3.33 -4.26
C ALA A 25 -2.07 -3.33 -5.60
N PHE A 26 -2.13 -2.20 -6.28
CA PHE A 26 -1.45 -1.92 -7.53
C PHE A 26 -0.64 -0.66 -7.37
N ARG A 27 0.42 -0.50 -8.16
CA ARG A 27 0.99 0.84 -8.36
C ARG A 27 -0.11 1.79 -8.84
N VAL A 28 0.03 3.08 -8.57
CA VAL A 28 -0.94 4.11 -9.02
C VAL A 28 -1.21 3.97 -10.53
N GLY A 29 -2.49 3.99 -10.92
CA GLY A 29 -2.95 3.74 -12.29
C GLY A 29 -3.00 2.26 -12.71
N GLY A 30 -2.38 1.36 -11.95
CA GLY A 30 -2.25 -0.06 -12.26
C GLY A 30 -3.58 -0.84 -12.22
N VAL A 31 -4.56 -0.38 -11.43
CA VAL A 31 -5.91 -0.98 -11.39
C VAL A 31 -6.56 -0.90 -12.77
N ARG A 32 -6.41 0.26 -13.43
CA ARG A 32 -7.01 0.55 -14.74
C ARG A 32 -6.35 -0.28 -15.83
N THR A 33 -5.01 -0.32 -15.85
CA THR A 33 -4.27 -1.11 -16.85
C THR A 33 -4.56 -2.61 -16.73
N THR A 34 -4.83 -3.11 -15.53
CA THR A 34 -5.12 -4.54 -15.31
C THR A 34 -6.58 -4.89 -15.65
N MET A 35 -7.55 -4.01 -15.35
CA MET A 35 -8.95 -4.24 -15.75
C MET A 35 -9.21 -4.02 -17.24
N ILE A 36 -8.49 -3.10 -17.87
CA ILE A 36 -8.59 -2.85 -19.32
C ILE A 36 -7.74 -3.87 -20.11
N GLY A 37 -6.77 -4.52 -19.46
CA GLY A 37 -5.86 -5.51 -20.03
C GLY A 37 -6.45 -6.88 -20.42
N GLY A 38 -7.76 -6.95 -20.69
CA GLY A 38 -8.31 -7.89 -21.68
C GLY A 38 -8.11 -7.39 -23.12
N ALA A 39 -7.70 -6.13 -23.29
CA ALA A 39 -7.27 -5.55 -24.54
C ALA A 39 -5.91 -4.85 -24.33
N ALA A 40 -5.01 -5.08 -25.28
CA ALA A 40 -3.65 -4.57 -25.32
C ALA A 40 -3.50 -3.07 -24.96
N GLY A 41 -2.37 -2.71 -24.37
CA GLY A 41 -1.87 -1.33 -24.47
C GLY A 41 -1.22 -0.78 -23.22
N LEU A 42 0.12 -0.70 -23.26
CA LEU A 42 0.89 0.34 -22.59
C LEU A 42 0.30 1.72 -22.94
N ALA A 43 -0.42 2.36 -22.03
CA ALA A 43 -0.80 3.75 -22.17
C ALA A 43 -0.96 4.43 -20.81
N GLY A 44 -0.29 5.57 -20.65
CA GLY A 44 -0.69 6.59 -19.68
C GLY A 44 0.23 6.81 -18.49
N ALA A 45 1.45 7.26 -18.75
CA ALA A 45 2.11 8.18 -17.82
C ALA A 45 1.40 9.55 -17.95
N ALA A 46 0.52 9.90 -16.99
CA ALA A 46 0.09 11.29 -16.71
C ALA A 46 -1.00 11.33 -15.62
N GLY A 47 -0.83 12.26 -14.67
CA GLY A 47 -1.90 12.80 -13.82
C GLY A 47 -2.12 12.04 -12.50
N ALA A 48 -2.11 12.64 -11.31
CA ALA A 48 -2.35 14.02 -10.97
C ALA A 48 -1.67 14.33 -9.63
N ALA A 49 -1.13 15.54 -9.51
CA ALA A 49 -0.85 16.16 -8.22
C ALA A 49 -2.19 16.40 -7.51
N ALA A 50 -2.58 15.47 -6.64
CA ALA A 50 -3.66 15.67 -5.70
C ALA A 50 -3.06 16.32 -4.45
N MET A 51 -3.40 17.58 -4.20
CA MET A 51 -3.21 18.21 -2.90
C MET A 51 -4.11 17.48 -1.91
N ALA A 52 -3.61 16.40 -1.31
CA ALA A 52 -4.24 15.72 -0.19
C ALA A 52 -3.97 16.53 1.07
N ALA A 53 -4.98 16.70 1.91
CA ALA A 53 -4.77 17.16 3.28
C ALA A 53 -3.87 16.14 3.98
N ILE A 54 -2.62 16.53 4.22
CA ILE A 54 -1.63 15.69 4.92
C ILE A 54 -2.03 15.67 6.38
N THR A 55 -2.43 14.51 6.91
CA THR A 55 -2.56 14.34 8.36
C THR A 55 -1.17 14.12 8.96
N SER A 56 -0.39 15.21 9.10
CA SER A 56 0.92 15.16 9.77
C SER A 56 0.71 15.35 11.27
N ARG A 57 0.91 14.29 12.05
CA ARG A 57 1.19 14.44 13.48
C ARG A 57 2.70 14.29 13.67
N GLY A 58 3.41 15.41 13.58
CA GLY A 58 4.77 15.56 14.06
C GLY A 58 5.90 14.94 13.21
N ARG A 59 6.61 15.83 12.50
CA ARG A 59 8.04 15.80 12.12
C ARG A 59 8.46 15.38 10.69
N ALA A 60 9.40 16.20 10.18
CA ALA A 60 10.19 16.19 8.94
C ALA A 60 9.45 16.47 7.62
N ALA A 61 10.09 17.30 6.76
CA ALA A 61 9.58 17.67 5.44
C ALA A 61 9.25 16.40 4.65
N ALA A 62 8.06 16.39 4.04
CA ALA A 62 7.55 15.25 3.30
C ALA A 62 8.57 14.86 2.20
N PRO A 63 9.06 13.60 2.20
CA PRO A 63 9.76 13.08 1.03
C PRO A 63 8.79 13.15 -0.16
N ASP A 64 9.19 13.75 -1.28
CA ASP A 64 8.32 13.88 -2.46
C ASP A 64 8.56 12.80 -3.53
N VAL A 65 9.62 12.00 -3.37
CA VAL A 65 10.02 11.01 -4.38
C VAL A 65 9.19 9.73 -4.24
N PRO A 66 8.38 9.34 -5.24
CA PRO A 66 7.62 8.11 -5.18
C PRO A 66 8.52 6.88 -5.22
N LEU A 67 8.25 5.91 -4.35
CA LEU A 67 8.90 4.61 -4.40
C LEU A 67 8.48 3.85 -5.66
N GLN A 68 9.46 3.20 -6.31
CA GLN A 68 9.20 2.38 -7.49
C GLN A 68 8.56 1.06 -7.08
N LEU A 69 7.30 0.86 -7.49
CA LEU A 69 6.52 -0.34 -7.17
C LEU A 69 6.22 -1.16 -8.44
N PRO A 70 6.28 -2.50 -8.36
CA PRO A 70 5.75 -3.36 -9.40
C PRO A 70 4.26 -3.10 -9.68
N GLY A 71 3.78 -3.52 -10.86
CA GLY A 71 2.39 -3.31 -11.26
C GLY A 71 1.37 -3.80 -10.24
N ARG A 72 1.63 -4.97 -9.63
CA ARG A 72 0.78 -5.61 -8.61
C ARG A 72 1.62 -5.97 -7.40
N ILE A 73 1.11 -5.62 -6.22
CA ILE A 73 1.78 -5.81 -4.93
C ILE A 73 0.77 -6.26 -3.86
N ILE A 74 1.26 -6.74 -2.72
CA ILE A 74 0.46 -6.91 -1.51
C ILE A 74 1.02 -5.98 -0.45
N ILE A 75 0.17 -5.12 0.07
CA ILE A 75 0.47 -4.30 1.25
C ILE A 75 0.01 -5.09 2.46
N ALA A 76 0.88 -5.27 3.44
CA ALA A 76 0.51 -5.88 4.71
C ALA A 76 0.84 -4.95 5.86
N LEU A 77 -0.01 -4.98 6.88
CA LEU A 77 0.16 -4.25 8.13
C LEU A 77 0.28 -5.28 9.24
N THR A 78 1.37 -5.21 9.99
CA THR A 78 1.52 -5.91 11.27
C THR A 78 1.32 -4.91 12.40
N ASP A 79 1.31 -5.37 13.65
CA ASP A 79 1.36 -4.50 14.82
C ASP A 79 2.72 -3.82 15.03
N GLN A 80 3.72 -4.11 14.20
CA GLN A 80 5.07 -3.54 14.30
C GLN A 80 5.56 -2.85 13.02
N ARG A 81 5.05 -3.24 11.84
CA ARG A 81 5.61 -2.84 10.55
C ARG A 81 4.56 -2.74 9.44
N LEU A 82 4.87 -1.90 8.45
CA LEU A 82 4.26 -1.87 7.13
C LEU A 82 5.16 -2.63 6.15
N LEU A 83 4.58 -3.60 5.44
CA LEU A 83 5.31 -4.51 4.55
C LEU A 83 4.77 -4.42 3.13
N VAL A 84 5.66 -4.50 2.15
CA VAL A 84 5.32 -4.51 0.72
C VAL A 84 5.88 -5.77 0.09
N PHE A 85 5.00 -6.61 -0.46
CA PHE A 85 5.38 -7.82 -1.18
C PHE A 85 5.09 -7.68 -2.67
N SER A 86 5.92 -8.32 -3.49
CA SER A 86 5.51 -8.69 -4.86
C SER A 86 4.38 -9.72 -4.80
N VAL A 87 3.58 -9.82 -5.87
CA VAL A 87 2.61 -10.91 -6.00
C VAL A 87 3.25 -12.11 -6.70
N GLY A 88 3.25 -13.26 -6.02
CA GLY A 88 3.59 -14.55 -6.60
C GLY A 88 2.34 -15.39 -6.90
N GLY A 89 2.54 -16.45 -7.70
CA GLY A 89 1.48 -17.41 -8.07
C GLY A 89 0.55 -16.90 -9.18
N VAL A 90 0.33 -17.75 -10.19
CA VAL A 90 -0.39 -17.39 -11.43
C VAL A 90 -1.92 -17.28 -11.21
N VAL A 91 -2.49 -18.08 -10.31
CA VAL A 91 -3.96 -18.27 -10.19
C VAL A 91 -4.57 -17.60 -8.96
N VAL A 92 -3.93 -17.73 -7.79
CA VAL A 92 -4.49 -17.26 -6.51
C VAL A 92 -3.45 -16.38 -5.82
N GLY A 93 -3.29 -15.14 -6.32
CA GLY A 93 -2.24 -14.20 -5.90
C GLY A 93 -1.85 -14.35 -4.43
N LYS A 94 -0.57 -14.63 -4.18
CA LYS A 94 0.02 -14.84 -2.85
C LYS A 94 1.19 -13.89 -2.64
N PRO A 95 1.55 -13.55 -1.39
CA PRO A 95 2.76 -12.79 -1.11
C PRO A 95 3.99 -13.52 -1.66
N GLY A 96 4.75 -12.84 -2.51
CA GLY A 96 5.99 -13.31 -3.12
C GLY A 96 7.21 -12.85 -2.34
N LYS A 97 8.18 -12.27 -3.04
CA LYS A 97 9.35 -11.63 -2.42
C LYS A 97 8.92 -10.40 -1.62
N LEU A 98 9.45 -10.26 -0.40
CA LEU A 98 9.38 -9.02 0.38
C LEU A 98 10.23 -7.94 -0.31
N LEU A 99 9.60 -6.84 -0.72
CA LEU A 99 10.23 -5.73 -1.42
C LEU A 99 10.68 -4.65 -0.45
N HIS A 100 9.81 -4.32 0.51
CA HIS A 100 10.07 -3.31 1.53
C HIS A 100 9.50 -3.72 2.87
N SER A 101 10.18 -3.33 3.94
CA SER A 101 9.75 -3.47 5.33
C SER A 101 10.03 -2.17 6.05
N PHE A 102 9.00 -1.50 6.53
CA PHE A 102 9.09 -0.23 7.26
C PHE A 102 8.56 -0.43 8.66
N ALA A 103 9.34 -0.06 9.68
CA ALA A 103 8.81 0.03 11.04
C ALA A 103 7.78 1.16 11.13
N LEU A 104 6.81 1.04 12.04
CA LEU A 104 5.72 2.02 12.14
C LEU A 104 6.21 3.41 12.55
N ASP A 105 7.33 3.51 13.26
CA ASP A 105 7.99 4.77 13.60
C ASP A 105 8.68 5.46 12.40
N GLN A 106 8.91 4.74 11.30
CA GLN A 106 9.39 5.32 10.03
C GLN A 106 8.26 5.97 9.22
N VAL A 107 7.00 5.77 9.59
CA VAL A 107 5.86 6.39 8.88
C VAL A 107 5.74 7.85 9.32
N ALA A 108 6.14 8.77 8.44
CA ALA A 108 6.13 10.22 8.72
C ALA A 108 4.72 10.82 8.60
N TRP A 109 3.93 10.36 7.63
CA TRP A 109 2.56 10.83 7.42
C TRP A 109 1.75 9.83 6.61
N VAL A 110 0.42 9.91 6.74
CA VAL A 110 -0.53 9.18 5.91
C VAL A 110 -1.48 10.21 5.27
N GLY A 111 -1.55 10.21 3.94
CA GLY A 111 -2.46 11.06 3.19
C GLY A 111 -3.89 10.53 3.31
N GLU A 112 -4.88 11.42 3.22
CA GLU A 112 -6.27 11.00 3.21
C GLU A 112 -6.54 10.07 2.00
N PRO A 113 -7.06 8.84 2.21
CA PRO A 113 -7.32 7.92 1.11
C PRO A 113 -8.39 8.47 0.15
N GLU A 114 -8.00 8.64 -1.11
CA GLU A 114 -8.86 9.19 -2.16
C GLU A 114 -9.60 8.05 -2.89
N LEU A 115 -10.93 8.16 -2.99
CA LEU A 115 -11.71 7.21 -3.79
C LEU A 115 -11.78 7.70 -5.23
N ILE A 116 -11.06 7.03 -6.12
CA ILE A 116 -11.04 7.33 -7.54
C ILE A 116 -12.24 6.66 -8.22
N PRO A 117 -13.19 7.44 -8.80
CA PRO A 117 -14.43 6.90 -9.37
C PRO A 117 -14.20 6.26 -10.75
N GLY A 118 -15.24 5.57 -11.25
CA GLY A 118 -15.28 4.96 -12.59
C GLY A 118 -15.41 3.44 -12.58
N ALA A 119 -15.42 2.82 -13.77
CA ALA A 119 -15.58 1.37 -13.93
C ALA A 119 -14.45 0.58 -13.24
N ALA A 120 -13.22 1.11 -13.27
CA ALA A 120 -12.06 0.62 -12.54
C ALA A 120 -11.83 1.43 -11.26
N GLN A 121 -12.88 1.54 -10.43
CA GLN A 121 -12.82 2.24 -9.14
C GLN A 121 -11.66 1.73 -8.28
N ALA A 122 -10.95 2.64 -7.64
CA ALA A 122 -9.83 2.33 -6.77
C ALA A 122 -9.76 3.27 -5.57
N LEU A 123 -9.25 2.77 -4.45
CA LEU A 123 -8.85 3.60 -3.31
C LEU A 123 -7.35 3.92 -3.45
N ARG A 124 -7.02 5.17 -3.74
CA ARG A 124 -5.64 5.65 -3.80
C ARG A 124 -5.17 5.99 -2.39
N VAL A 125 -3.95 5.56 -2.08
CA VAL A 125 -3.31 5.77 -0.78
C VAL A 125 -1.89 6.29 -1.00
N GLN A 126 -1.48 7.22 -0.15
CA GLN A 126 -0.12 7.75 -0.09
C GLN A 126 0.36 7.73 1.37
N ILE A 127 1.55 7.20 1.58
CA ILE A 127 2.21 7.13 2.89
C ILE A 127 3.62 7.67 2.73
N GLY A 128 3.97 8.69 3.50
CA GLY A 128 5.34 9.19 3.58
C GLY A 128 6.16 8.32 4.52
N ILE A 129 7.28 7.80 4.04
CA ILE A 129 8.25 7.06 4.83
C ILE A 129 9.48 7.94 5.03
N ALA A 130 9.80 8.24 6.28
CA ALA A 130 10.90 9.13 6.67
C ALA A 130 12.21 8.69 6.01
N GLU A 131 12.93 9.65 5.41
CA GLU A 131 14.22 9.46 4.73
C GLU A 131 14.22 8.47 3.54
N VAL A 132 13.05 7.94 3.17
CA VAL A 132 12.93 6.90 2.13
C VAL A 132 12.16 7.40 0.91
N GLY A 133 10.96 7.98 1.09
CA GLY A 133 10.12 8.38 -0.04
C GLY A 133 8.62 8.25 0.22
N VAL A 134 7.82 8.37 -0.84
CA VAL A 134 6.36 8.18 -0.79
C VAL A 134 5.99 6.80 -1.30
N LEU A 135 5.37 6.00 -0.44
CA LEU A 135 4.69 4.78 -0.85
C LEU A 135 3.28 5.14 -1.37
N ALA A 136 3.11 5.09 -2.69
CA ALA A 136 1.84 5.40 -3.36
C ALA A 136 1.26 4.20 -4.11
N PHE A 137 0.02 3.83 -3.81
CA PHE A 137 -0.64 2.65 -4.39
C PHE A 137 -2.15 2.78 -4.46
N GLU A 138 -2.79 1.83 -5.13
CA GLU A 138 -4.24 1.76 -5.33
C GLU A 138 -4.78 0.39 -4.93
N HIS A 139 -5.79 0.36 -4.05
CA HIS A 139 -6.59 -0.84 -3.81
C HIS A 139 -7.73 -0.92 -4.83
N PRO A 140 -7.91 -2.06 -5.55
CA PRO A 140 -8.99 -2.21 -6.52
C PRO A 140 -10.35 -2.22 -5.82
N ARG A 141 -11.43 -1.97 -6.56
CA ARG A 141 -12.83 -1.92 -6.08
C ARG A 141 -13.19 -2.96 -5.01
N LEU A 142 -12.87 -4.24 -5.22
CA LEU A 142 -13.19 -5.33 -4.30
C LEU A 142 -12.41 -5.29 -2.97
N GLN A 143 -11.36 -4.47 -2.89
CA GLN A 143 -10.48 -4.32 -1.73
C GLN A 143 -10.61 -2.94 -1.08
N VAL A 144 -11.50 -2.06 -1.57
CA VAL A 144 -11.65 -0.69 -1.04
C VAL A 144 -12.00 -0.70 0.45
N THR A 145 -12.94 -1.53 0.88
CA THR A 145 -13.36 -1.62 2.29
C THR A 145 -12.19 -2.08 3.17
N GLU A 146 -11.52 -3.16 2.76
CA GLU A 146 -10.39 -3.71 3.51
C GLU A 146 -9.22 -2.73 3.56
N GLY A 147 -8.89 -2.08 2.44
CA GLY A 147 -7.88 -1.03 2.34
C GLY A 147 -8.19 0.15 3.27
N ARG A 148 -9.44 0.64 3.30
CA ARG A 148 -9.85 1.70 4.24
C ARG A 148 -9.66 1.29 5.70
N ASN A 149 -10.03 0.05 6.04
CA ASN A 149 -9.89 -0.46 7.41
C ASN A 149 -8.42 -0.56 7.81
N MET A 150 -7.57 -1.06 6.90
CA MET A 150 -6.12 -1.13 7.10
C MET A 150 -5.51 0.25 7.32
N ILE A 151 -5.85 1.25 6.50
CA ILE A 151 -5.32 2.61 6.67
C ILE A 151 -5.82 3.28 7.94
N LYS A 152 -7.10 3.11 8.29
CA LYS A 152 -7.63 3.57 9.58
C LYS A 152 -6.90 2.92 10.75
N ARG A 153 -6.53 1.63 10.64
CA ARG A 153 -5.75 0.95 11.67
C ARG A 153 -4.34 1.51 11.75
N LEU A 154 -3.66 1.66 10.62
CA LEU A 154 -2.31 2.26 10.57
C LEU A 154 -2.28 3.61 11.29
N ILE A 155 -3.20 4.52 10.94
CA ILE A 155 -3.28 5.86 11.56
C ILE A 155 -3.46 5.79 13.09
N ARG A 156 -4.16 4.77 13.62
CA ARG A 156 -4.34 4.59 15.07
C ARG A 156 -3.08 4.08 15.78
N GLU A 157 -2.22 3.35 15.08
CA GLU A 157 -0.97 2.80 15.64
C GLU A 157 0.20 3.80 15.57
N LEU A 158 0.06 4.90 14.81
CA LEU A 158 1.08 5.94 14.79
C LEU A 158 1.15 6.66 16.15
N PRO A 159 2.36 6.98 16.65
CA PRO A 159 2.52 7.73 17.89
C PRO A 159 1.69 9.01 17.89
N GLN A 160 0.99 9.28 18.99
CA GLN A 160 0.34 10.57 19.20
C GLN A 160 1.45 11.60 19.44
N ALA A 161 1.52 12.63 18.60
CA ALA A 161 2.41 13.76 18.79
C ALA A 161 2.08 14.55 20.08
#